data_AF-A0A7V4QI38-F1
#
_entry.id   AF-A0A7V4QI38-F1
#
_cell.length_a   1.000
_cell.length_b   1.000
_cell.length_c   1.000
_cell.angle_alpha   90.00
_cell.angle_beta   90.00
_cell.angle_gamma   90.00
#
_symmetry.space_group_name_H-M   'P 1'
#
loop_
_entity.id
_entity.type
_entity.pdbx_description
1 polymer ?
#
loop_
_entity_poly.entity_id
_entity_poly.type
_entity_poly.pdbx_seq_one_letter_code
_entity_poly.pdbx_strand_id
1 'polypeptide(L)'
;MIIHLTAKPGSAKNNKTGAWRLGKKPKFLQKNCVACQNCLLICPEGCIKGEGKNTFICDYNFCKGCGLCVVVCPKQDIIMVSEKEV
;
A
#
# COMPACT_ATOMS: atom_id res chain seq x y z
N MET A 1 5.76 -6.09 38.19
CA MET A 1 4.79 -6.66 37.23
C MET A 1 5.52 -6.93 35.92
N ILE A 2 5.75 -8.19 35.58
CA ILE A 2 6.40 -8.57 34.31
C ILE A 2 5.28 -8.95 33.34
N ILE A 3 5.07 -8.13 32.31
CA ILE A 3 4.10 -8.41 31.25
C ILE A 3 4.80 -9.31 30.22
N HIS A 4 4.31 -10.54 30.05
CA HIS A 4 4.79 -11.42 28.99
C HIS A 4 4.22 -10.96 27.66
N LEU A 5 5.06 -10.96 26.62
CA LEU A 5 4.62 -10.66 25.26
C LEU A 5 3.64 -11.75 24.79
N THR A 6 2.47 -11.35 24.29
CA THR A 6 1.46 -12.28 23.76
C THR A 6 1.85 -12.88 22.40
N ALA A 7 2.82 -12.27 21.71
CA ALA A 7 3.32 -12.72 20.43
C ALA A 7 4.83 -12.47 20.30
N LYS A 8 5.50 -13.24 19.44
CA LYS A 8 6.93 -13.04 19.13
C LYS A 8 7.13 -11.68 18.44
N PRO A 9 8.21 -10.93 18.74
CA PRO A 9 8.55 -9.70 18.03
C PRO A 9 8.54 -9.90 16.50
N GLY A 10 7.95 -8.96 15.76
CA GLY A 10 7.91 -8.99 14.30
C GLY A 10 6.94 -10.01 13.67
N SER A 11 6.28 -10.86 14.46
CA SER A 11 5.36 -11.88 13.94
C SER A 11 4.14 -11.32 13.19
N ALA A 12 3.83 -10.03 13.35
CA ALA A 12 2.80 -9.34 12.58
C ALA A 12 2.98 -9.46 11.06
N LYS A 13 4.23 -9.56 10.56
CA LYS A 13 4.52 -9.75 9.13
C LYS A 13 3.96 -11.06 8.56
N ASN A 14 3.68 -12.05 9.41
CA ASN A 14 3.09 -13.32 8.99
C ASN A 14 1.60 -13.18 8.64
N ASN A 15 0.93 -12.15 9.15
CA ASN A 15 -0.48 -11.92 8.91
C ASN A 15 -0.69 -11.11 7.62
N LYS A 16 -0.84 -11.80 6.48
CA LYS A 16 -1.09 -11.16 5.19
C LYS A 16 -2.51 -10.59 5.13
N THR A 17 -2.61 -9.26 5.10
CA THR A 17 -3.90 -8.51 5.13
C THR A 17 -4.50 -8.24 3.76
N GLY A 18 -3.86 -8.68 2.67
CA GLY A 18 -4.28 -8.41 1.30
C GLY A 18 -5.69 -8.92 0.96
N ALA A 19 -6.15 -10.00 1.60
CA ALA A 19 -7.49 -10.55 1.41
C ALA A 19 -8.62 -9.62 1.92
N TRP A 20 -8.30 -8.54 2.66
CA TRP A 20 -9.31 -7.64 3.24
C TRP A 20 -9.83 -6.60 2.24
N ARG A 21 -9.28 -6.56 1.03
CA ARG A 21 -9.78 -5.67 -0.02
C ARG A 21 -11.20 -6.05 -0.41
N LEU A 22 -12.03 -5.04 -0.67
CA LEU A 22 -13.39 -5.21 -1.15
C LEU A 22 -13.45 -5.19 -2.69
N GLY A 23 -12.61 -6.02 -3.33
CA GLY A 23 -12.59 -6.22 -4.78
C GLY A 23 -11.95 -5.10 -5.62
N LYS A 24 -11.32 -4.10 -4.98
CA LYS A 24 -10.58 -3.04 -5.67
C LYS A 24 -9.17 -2.88 -5.10
N LYS A 25 -8.21 -2.56 -5.96
CA LYS A 25 -6.81 -2.29 -5.61
C LYS A 25 -6.31 -1.00 -6.29
N PRO A 26 -5.35 -0.28 -5.69
CA PRO A 26 -4.68 0.83 -6.37
C PRO A 26 -3.74 0.29 -7.45
N LYS A 27 -3.77 0.86 -8.65
CA LYS A 27 -2.83 0.62 -9.75
C LYS A 27 -1.99 1.87 -9.96
N PHE A 28 -0.68 1.72 -9.82
CA PHE A 28 0.30 2.77 -10.07
C PHE A 28 0.57 2.80 -11.58
N LEU A 29 0.32 3.94 -12.22
CA LEU A 29 0.46 4.08 -13.67
C LEU A 29 1.90 4.28 -14.11
N GLN A 30 2.74 4.85 -13.24
CA GLN A 30 4.17 5.06 -13.47
C GLN A 30 4.43 5.93 -14.70
N LYS A 31 3.57 6.93 -14.94
CA LYS A 31 3.71 7.85 -16.08
C LYS A 31 4.14 9.24 -15.63
N ASN A 32 3.38 9.82 -14.71
CA ASN A 32 3.50 11.21 -14.29
C ASN A 32 4.02 11.37 -12.84
N CYS A 33 4.47 10.28 -12.21
CA CYS A 33 4.94 10.32 -10.83
C CYS A 33 6.22 11.16 -10.69
N VAL A 34 6.16 12.16 -9.79
CA VAL A 34 7.27 13.08 -9.50
C VAL A 34 8.08 12.69 -8.26
N ALA A 35 7.88 11.49 -7.72
CA ALA A 35 8.56 11.00 -6.52
C ALA A 35 8.38 11.84 -5.25
N CYS A 36 7.20 12.49 -5.08
CA CYS A 36 6.88 13.26 -3.88
C CYS A 36 6.69 12.43 -2.60
N GLN A 37 6.64 11.09 -2.70
CA GLN A 37 6.51 10.15 -1.58
C GLN A 37 5.22 10.26 -0.73
N ASN A 38 4.25 11.11 -1.09
CA ASN A 38 2.99 11.21 -0.36
C ASN A 38 2.25 9.86 -0.22
N CYS A 39 2.28 9.03 -1.26
CA CYS A 39 1.67 7.70 -1.22
C CYS A 39 2.36 6.76 -0.22
N LEU A 40 3.68 6.91 -0.02
CA LEU A 40 4.46 6.18 0.98
C LEU A 40 4.05 6.60 2.39
N LEU A 41 4.04 7.92 2.64
CA LEU A 41 3.77 8.50 3.95
C LEU A 41 2.33 8.25 4.44
N ILE A 42 1.34 8.30 3.53
CA ILE A 42 -0.07 8.14 3.91
C ILE A 42 -0.48 6.67 4.10
N CYS A 43 0.33 5.71 3.66
CA CYS A 43 -0.05 4.30 3.66
C CYS A 43 -0.08 3.73 5.09
N PRO A 44 -1.26 3.39 5.65
CA PRO A 44 -1.33 2.89 7.03
C PRO A 44 -0.69 1.51 7.17
N GLU A 45 -0.59 0.75 6.07
CA GLU A 45 0.02 -0.59 6.06
C GLU A 45 1.52 -0.56 5.78
N GLY A 46 2.10 0.60 5.40
CA GLY A 46 3.51 0.69 4.99
C GLY A 46 3.88 -0.24 3.82
N CYS A 47 2.90 -0.57 2.96
CA CYS A 47 3.05 -1.58 1.91
C CYS A 47 3.45 -1.02 0.54
N ILE A 48 3.79 0.27 0.44
CA ILE A 48 4.24 0.91 -0.79
C ILE A 48 5.77 0.98 -0.78
N LYS A 49 6.41 0.72 -1.92
CA LYS A 49 7.88 0.75 -2.08
C LYS A 49 8.24 1.54 -3.33
N GLY A 50 9.31 2.32 -3.28
CA GLY A 50 9.81 3.13 -4.39
C GLY A 50 10.67 4.28 -3.88
N GLU A 51 11.63 4.70 -4.69
CA GLU A 51 12.63 5.72 -4.34
C GLU A 51 12.69 6.88 -5.35
N GLY A 52 12.11 6.70 -6.53
CA GLY A 52 12.31 7.58 -7.69
C GLY A 52 11.06 7.80 -8.51
N LYS A 53 11.18 8.64 -9.54
CA LYS A 53 10.07 8.93 -10.45
C LYS A 53 9.61 7.64 -11.10
N ASN A 54 8.29 7.44 -11.13
CA ASN A 54 7.67 6.28 -11.77
C ASN A 54 8.12 4.91 -11.20
N THR A 55 8.74 4.82 -10.00
CA THR A 55 9.19 3.52 -9.43
C THR A 55 8.29 2.97 -8.34
N PHE A 56 7.28 3.72 -7.90
CA PHE A 56 6.43 3.31 -6.78
C PHE A 56 5.50 2.15 -7.14
N ILE A 57 5.49 1.13 -6.29
CA ILE A 57 4.66 -0.08 -6.38
C ILE A 57 4.03 -0.39 -5.03
N CYS A 58 2.95 -1.19 -5.04
CA CYS A 58 2.23 -1.60 -3.84
C CYS A 58 2.32 -3.12 -3.66
N ASP A 59 2.67 -3.55 -2.45
CA ASP A 59 2.65 -4.95 -2.04
C ASP A 59 1.21 -5.37 -1.72
N TYR A 60 0.58 -6.06 -2.67
CA TYR A 60 -0.79 -6.55 -2.53
C TYR A 60 -0.94 -7.69 -1.52
N ASN A 61 0.14 -8.23 -0.92
CA ASN A 61 -0.01 -9.15 0.22
C ASN A 61 -0.52 -8.43 1.47
N PHE A 62 -0.34 -7.11 1.56
CA PHE A 62 -0.72 -6.30 2.73
C PHE A 62 -1.66 -5.14 2.38
N CYS A 63 -1.73 -4.73 1.11
CA CYS A 63 -2.64 -3.66 0.70
C CYS A 63 -4.10 -4.01 0.98
N LYS A 64 -4.77 -3.20 1.81
CA LYS A 64 -6.21 -3.32 2.11
C LYS A 64 -7.13 -2.58 1.12
N GLY A 65 -6.57 -1.92 0.10
CA GLY A 65 -7.36 -1.27 -0.95
C GLY A 65 -8.13 -0.02 -0.49
N CYS A 66 -7.67 0.66 0.56
CA CYS A 66 -8.35 1.83 1.15
C CYS A 66 -8.36 3.08 0.24
N GLY A 67 -7.52 3.14 -0.80
CA GLY A 67 -7.50 4.25 -1.76
C GLY A 67 -6.84 5.55 -1.29
N LEU A 68 -6.29 5.63 -0.08
CA LEU A 68 -5.63 6.86 0.42
C LEU A 68 -4.47 7.32 -0.47
N CYS A 69 -3.69 6.36 -1.02
CA CYS A 69 -2.62 6.68 -1.96
C CYS A 69 -3.12 7.34 -3.26
N VAL A 70 -4.33 7.01 -3.71
CA VAL A 70 -4.98 7.62 -4.87
C VAL A 70 -5.40 9.05 -4.54
N VAL A 71 -6.06 9.24 -3.39
CA VAL A 71 -6.55 10.56 -2.94
C VAL A 71 -5.41 11.56 -2.77
N VAL A 72 -4.27 11.14 -2.20
CA VAL A 72 -3.15 12.05 -1.91
C VAL A 72 -2.23 12.32 -3.11
N CYS A 73 -2.37 11.57 -4.22
CA CYS A 73 -1.44 11.69 -5.34
C CYS A 73 -1.70 13.00 -6.11
N PRO A 74 -0.79 13.99 -6.06
CA PRO A 74 -1.02 15.29 -6.73
C PRO A 74 -0.99 15.19 -8.26
N LYS A 75 -0.48 14.08 -8.80
CA LYS A 75 -0.37 13.81 -10.24
C LYS A 75 -1.43 12.86 -10.76
N GLN A 76 -2.33 12.37 -9.88
CA GLN A 76 -3.35 11.39 -10.22
C GLN A 76 -2.78 10.16 -10.97
N ASP A 77 -1.53 9.80 -10.66
CA ASP A 77 -0.78 8.70 -11.31
C ASP A 77 -1.08 7.33 -10.67
N ILE A 78 -2.09 7.28 -9.80
CA ILE A 78 -2.56 6.08 -9.12
C ILE A 78 -4.08 6.06 -9.26
N ILE A 79 -4.64 4.95 -9.72
CA ILE A 79 -6.09 4.78 -9.91
C ILE A 79 -6.60 3.55 -9.17
N MET A 80 -7.88 3.53 -8.78
CA MET A 80 -8.49 2.30 -8.26
C MET A 80 -9.00 1.45 -9.42
N VAL A 81 -8.64 0.16 -9.43
CA VAL A 81 -9.07 -0.83 -10.43
C VAL A 81 -9.72 -2.03 -9.77
N SER A 82 -10.51 -2.79 -10.53
CA SER A 82 -11.06 -4.07 -10.07
C SER A 82 -9.94 -5.08 -9.85
N GLU A 83 -10.08 -5.95 -8.84
CA GLU A 83 -9.13 -7.05 -8.65
C GLU A 83 -9.26 -8.17 -9.67
N LYS A 84 -10.45 -8.30 -10.29
CA LYS A 84 -10.73 -9.34 -11.29
C LYS A 84 -10.15 -9.01 -12.66
N GLU A 85 -9.75 -7.75 -12.88
CA GLU A 85 -9.12 -7.29 -14.11
C GLU A 85 -7.60 -7.51 -13.99
N VAL A 86 -7.15 -8.62 -14.57
CA VAL A 86 -5.74 -8.88 -14.90
C VAL A 86 -5.62 -8.82 -16.41
#